data_AF-A0A920T5N9-F1
#
_entry.id   AF-A0A920T5N9-F1
#
_cell.length_a   1.000
_cell.length_b   1.000
_cell.length_c   1.000
_cell.angle_alpha   90.00
_cell.angle_beta   90.00
_cell.angle_gamma   90.00
#
_symmetry.space_group_name_H-M   'P 1'
#
loop_
_entity.id
_entity.type
_entity.pdbx_description
1 polymer ?
#
loop_
_entity_poly.entity_id
_entity_poly.type
_entity_poly.pdbx_seq_one_letter_code
_entity_poly.pdbx_strand_id
1 'polypeptide(L)'
;MELFFKCENFQKTGSFKIRGASNAIFSLTEEEAKQGVACQSSGNHGGAIACAASLKGVHADIVMAKSVSKAKIHNVNTYNGNMIFCDTMSERDELFKEVLKKYNRISIHPYDNYSVIAGQGTIGLEICDQLDDFDAIVVPIGGGGLISGISIALKGLVLKHRLLVLNQKM
;
A
#
# COMPACT_ATOMS: atom_id res chain seq x y z
N MET A 1 5.33 -19.56 -25.59
CA MET A 1 4.89 -18.98 -24.31
C MET A 1 5.69 -17.73 -24.10
N GLU A 2 5.04 -16.58 -24.09
CA GLU A 2 5.67 -15.30 -23.76
C GLU A 2 5.41 -14.97 -22.29
N LEU A 3 6.42 -14.42 -21.62
CA LEU A 3 6.36 -14.10 -20.20
C LEU A 3 6.75 -12.63 -20.01
N PHE A 4 5.87 -11.89 -19.36
CA PHE A 4 6.06 -10.48 -19.03
C PHE A 4 6.11 -10.30 -17.52
N PHE A 5 6.95 -9.38 -17.07
CA PHE A 5 7.13 -9.07 -15.65
C PHE A 5 6.77 -7.62 -15.40
N LYS A 6 5.75 -7.39 -14.58
CA LYS A 6 5.42 -6.05 -14.09
C LYS A 6 6.31 -5.72 -12.89
N CYS A 7 7.44 -5.06 -13.14
CA CYS A 7 8.52 -4.82 -12.17
C CYS A 7 8.21 -3.74 -11.13
N GLU A 8 7.19 -3.96 -10.29
CA GLU A 8 6.81 -3.04 -9.21
C GLU A 8 7.88 -2.88 -8.12
N ASN A 9 8.93 -3.72 -8.12
CA ASN A 9 10.11 -3.55 -7.28
C ASN A 9 10.98 -2.33 -7.67
N PHE A 10 10.81 -1.78 -8.88
CA PHE A 10 11.49 -0.53 -9.30
C PHE A 10 10.72 0.73 -8.94
N GLN A 11 9.51 0.60 -8.41
CA GLN A 11 8.70 1.73 -8.02
C GLN A 11 9.28 2.42 -6.77
N LYS A 12 8.93 3.71 -6.56
CA LYS A 12 9.28 4.43 -5.32
C LYS A 12 8.95 3.58 -4.10
N THR A 13 9.84 3.61 -3.10
CA THR A 13 9.79 2.77 -1.88
C THR A 13 10.00 1.26 -2.11
N GLY A 14 10.34 0.85 -3.33
CA GLY A 14 10.74 -0.52 -3.68
C GLY A 14 9.58 -1.51 -3.82
N SER A 15 8.33 -1.04 -3.94
CA SER A 15 7.18 -1.91 -4.19
C SER A 15 5.95 -1.15 -4.70
N PHE A 16 4.95 -1.90 -5.15
CA PHE A 16 3.64 -1.39 -5.58
C PHE A 16 2.89 -0.55 -4.53
N LYS A 17 3.22 -0.69 -3.24
CA LYS A 17 2.44 -0.07 -2.15
C LYS A 17 2.35 1.45 -2.27
N ILE A 18 3.33 2.10 -2.91
CA ILE A 18 3.28 3.56 -3.11
C ILE A 18 2.08 4.00 -3.93
N ARG A 19 1.53 3.15 -4.80
CA ARG A 19 0.38 3.52 -5.66
C ARG A 19 -0.86 3.75 -4.80
N GLY A 20 -1.26 2.74 -4.03
CA GLY A 20 -2.38 2.86 -3.09
C GLY A 20 -2.13 3.88 -1.98
N ALA A 21 -0.90 3.97 -1.45
CA ALA A 21 -0.56 4.99 -0.46
C ALA A 21 -0.72 6.41 -1.04
N SER A 22 -0.20 6.67 -2.24
CA SER A 22 -0.33 7.96 -2.90
C SER A 22 -1.80 8.27 -3.18
N ASN A 23 -2.56 7.33 -3.72
CA ASN A 23 -3.98 7.57 -3.99
C ASN A 23 -4.76 7.89 -2.71
N ALA A 24 -4.51 7.17 -1.62
CA ALA A 24 -5.18 7.41 -0.34
C ALA A 24 -4.79 8.78 0.25
N ILE A 25 -3.50 9.11 0.28
CA ILE A 25 -3.01 10.37 0.86
C ILE A 25 -3.43 11.57 0.00
N PHE A 26 -3.30 11.49 -1.32
CA PHE A 26 -3.66 12.60 -2.21
C PHE A 26 -5.17 12.83 -2.29
N SER A 27 -5.99 11.81 -2.03
CA SER A 27 -7.45 11.95 -1.94
C SER A 27 -7.96 12.57 -0.63
N LEU A 28 -7.11 12.75 0.39
CA LEU A 28 -7.53 13.41 1.62
C LEU A 28 -7.98 14.85 1.35
N THR A 29 -9.10 15.23 1.96
CA THR A 29 -9.52 16.63 2.07
C THR A 29 -8.52 17.47 2.87
N GLU A 30 -8.63 18.79 2.84
CA GLU A 30 -7.74 19.67 3.61
C GLU A 30 -7.85 19.44 5.11
N GLU A 31 -9.07 19.22 5.63
CA GLU A 31 -9.30 18.96 7.05
C GLU A 31 -8.68 17.61 7.47
N GLU A 32 -8.84 16.58 6.64
CA GLU A 32 -8.20 15.28 6.86
C GLU A 32 -6.66 15.37 6.78
N ALA A 33 -6.13 16.17 5.86
CA ALA A 33 -4.70 16.40 5.72
C ALA A 33 -4.11 17.10 6.95
N LYS A 34 -4.82 18.10 7.51
CA LYS A 34 -4.45 18.78 8.77
C LYS A 34 -4.52 17.82 9.97
N GLN A 35 -5.51 16.93 10.00
CA GLN A 35 -5.65 15.90 11.03
C GLN A 35 -4.47 14.91 11.02
N GLY A 36 -3.95 14.60 9.83
CA GLY A 36 -2.84 13.65 9.66
C GLY A 36 -3.31 12.19 9.69
N VAL A 37 -2.40 11.31 9.28
CA VAL A 37 -2.69 9.89 9.08
C VAL A 37 -1.90 9.00 10.02
N ALA A 38 -2.41 7.79 10.23
CA ALA A 38 -1.68 6.73 10.89
C ALA A 38 -1.84 5.41 10.12
N CYS A 39 -0.80 4.58 10.14
CA CYS A 39 -0.92 3.20 9.71
C CYS A 39 -0.07 2.29 10.60
N GLN A 40 -0.47 1.03 10.66
CA GLN A 40 0.39 -0.02 11.18
C GLN A 40 1.11 -0.73 10.04
N SER A 41 2.39 -1.04 10.23
CA SER A 41 3.15 -1.75 9.20
C SER A 41 4.17 -2.75 9.74
N SER A 42 4.09 -3.97 9.22
CA SER A 42 5.16 -4.98 9.24
C SER A 42 5.87 -5.09 7.88
N GLY A 43 5.53 -4.23 6.91
CA GLY A 43 5.84 -4.41 5.49
C GLY A 43 6.16 -3.11 4.76
N ASN A 44 5.96 -3.12 3.44
CA ASN A 44 6.27 -1.98 2.57
C ASN A 44 5.27 -0.82 2.72
N HIS A 45 4.11 -1.04 3.36
CA HIS A 45 3.05 -0.05 3.50
C HIS A 45 3.47 1.18 4.31
N GLY A 46 4.21 0.99 5.41
CA GLY A 46 4.66 2.10 6.25
C GLY A 46 5.57 3.07 5.50
N GLY A 47 6.54 2.54 4.75
CA GLY A 47 7.42 3.35 3.90
C GLY A 47 6.66 4.05 2.77
N ALA A 48 5.68 3.37 2.16
CA ALA A 48 4.83 3.96 1.14
C ALA A 48 3.97 5.12 1.67
N ILE A 49 3.36 4.97 2.85
CA ILE A 49 2.60 6.04 3.52
C ILE A 49 3.50 7.19 3.90
N ALA A 50 4.65 6.93 4.52
CA ALA A 50 5.62 7.97 4.86
C ALA A 50 6.06 8.76 3.61
N CYS A 51 6.35 8.08 2.50
CA CYS A 51 6.71 8.71 1.23
C CYS A 51 5.59 9.60 0.69
N ALA A 52 4.36 9.07 0.57
CA ALA A 52 3.23 9.81 0.05
C ALA A 52 2.86 11.01 0.94
N ALA A 53 2.89 10.83 2.26
CA ALA A 53 2.62 11.87 3.24
C ALA A 53 3.67 12.98 3.20
N SER A 54 4.95 12.62 3.11
CA SER A 54 6.05 13.58 2.92
C SER A 54 5.88 14.41 1.65
N LEU A 55 5.50 13.79 0.53
CA LEU A 55 5.26 14.49 -0.74
C LEU A 55 4.06 15.45 -0.67
N LYS A 56 3.01 15.11 0.09
CA LYS A 56 1.82 15.97 0.26
C LYS A 56 1.99 17.02 1.37
N GLY A 57 2.97 16.85 2.28
CA GLY A 57 3.11 17.67 3.48
C GLY A 57 2.14 17.29 4.60
N VAL A 58 1.79 16.01 4.71
CA VAL A 58 0.87 15.47 5.74
C VAL A 58 1.67 14.75 6.83
N HIS A 59 1.28 14.92 8.09
CA HIS A 59 1.87 14.16 9.20
C HIS A 59 1.47 12.68 9.14
N ALA A 60 2.43 11.77 9.32
CA ALA A 60 2.19 10.33 9.29
C ALA A 60 2.80 9.59 10.48
N ASP A 61 1.94 8.97 11.29
CA ASP A 61 2.32 8.08 12.40
C ASP A 61 2.39 6.63 11.90
N ILE A 62 3.56 6.01 12.02
CA ILE A 62 3.82 4.65 11.53
C ILE A 62 4.11 3.73 12.72
N VAL A 63 3.13 2.88 13.05
CA VAL A 63 3.25 1.94 14.17
C VAL A 63 3.94 0.65 13.70
N MET A 64 5.06 0.31 14.33
CA MET A 64 5.96 -0.78 13.91
C MET A 64 6.46 -1.59 15.11
N ALA A 65 6.66 -2.90 14.93
CA ALA A 65 7.39 -3.69 15.92
C ALA A 65 8.91 -3.51 15.76
N LYS A 66 9.68 -3.57 16.85
CA LYS A 66 11.15 -3.50 16.80
C LYS A 66 11.79 -4.61 15.96
N SER A 67 11.10 -5.74 15.77
CA SER A 67 11.53 -6.86 14.93
C SER A 67 11.42 -6.61 13.42
N VAL A 68 10.81 -5.51 12.98
CA VAL A 68 10.68 -5.16 11.56
C VAL A 68 12.06 -4.96 10.93
N SER A 69 12.25 -5.44 9.70
CA SER A 69 13.55 -5.40 9.03
C SER A 69 14.09 -3.97 8.87
N LYS A 70 15.41 -3.82 8.99
CA LYS A 70 16.11 -2.53 8.89
C LYS A 70 15.79 -1.77 7.59
N ALA A 71 15.61 -2.48 6.48
CA ALA A 71 15.24 -1.86 5.20
C ALA A 71 13.88 -1.15 5.25
N LYS A 72 12.89 -1.72 5.96
CA LYS A 72 11.55 -1.13 6.09
C LYS A 72 11.57 0.08 7.03
N ILE A 73 12.32 -0.02 8.14
CA ILE A 73 12.57 1.11 9.05
C ILE A 73 13.27 2.25 8.31
N HIS A 74 14.31 1.91 7.54
CA HIS A 74 15.03 2.88 6.71
C HIS A 74 14.09 3.61 5.75
N ASN A 75 13.23 2.89 5.01
CA ASN A 75 12.27 3.53 4.11
C ASN A 75 11.35 4.53 4.82
N VAL A 76 10.87 4.23 6.04
CA VAL A 76 10.05 5.20 6.79
C VAL A 76 10.87 6.42 7.19
N ASN A 77 12.10 6.20 7.67
CA ASN A 77 13.02 7.26 8.08
C ASN A 77 13.41 8.18 6.91
N THR A 78 13.65 7.64 5.71
CA THR A 78 13.99 8.40 4.49
C THR A 78 12.96 9.47 4.16
N TYR A 79 11.69 9.24 4.53
CA TYR A 79 10.59 10.17 4.27
C TYR A 79 10.06 10.83 5.54
N ASN A 80 10.86 10.84 6.62
CA ASN A 80 10.53 11.50 7.89
C ASN A 80 9.19 11.06 8.49
N GLY A 81 8.77 9.80 8.26
CA GLY A 81 7.59 9.25 8.92
C GLY A 81 7.83 9.11 10.42
N ASN A 82 6.85 9.50 11.24
CA ASN A 82 6.96 9.40 12.68
C ASN A 82 6.79 7.94 13.13
N MET A 83 7.91 7.27 13.45
CA MET A 83 7.89 5.87 13.87
C MET A 83 7.53 5.72 15.35
N ILE A 84 6.54 4.89 15.65
CA ILE A 84 6.11 4.56 17.00
C ILE A 84 6.29 3.05 17.20
N PHE A 85 7.15 2.66 18.13
CA PHE A 85 7.58 1.27 18.29
C PHE A 85 6.84 0.52 19.39
N CYS A 86 6.47 -0.73 19.12
CA CYS A 86 6.15 -1.77 20.12
C CYS A 86 7.24 -2.85 20.14
N ASP A 87 7.27 -3.66 21.20
CA ASP A 87 8.28 -4.71 21.35
C ASP A 87 7.95 -5.92 20.49
N THR A 88 6.68 -6.33 20.46
CA THR A 88 6.23 -7.52 19.72
C THR A 88 5.24 -7.21 18.60
N MET A 89 5.08 -8.14 17.66
CA MET A 89 4.06 -8.01 16.60
C MET A 89 2.64 -8.06 17.16
N SER A 90 2.41 -8.82 18.24
CA SER A 90 1.11 -8.97 18.89
C SER A 90 0.62 -7.68 19.57
N GLU A 91 1.54 -6.86 20.10
CA GLU A 91 1.20 -5.57 20.75
C GLU A 91 0.82 -4.46 19.75
N ARG A 92 1.19 -4.63 18.47
CA ARG A 92 1.11 -3.55 17.48
C ARG A 92 -0.32 -3.06 17.26
N ASP A 93 -1.29 -3.98 17.25
CA ASP A 93 -2.70 -3.64 17.02
C ASP A 93 -3.28 -2.82 18.18
N GLU A 94 -2.86 -3.10 19.42
CA GLU A 94 -3.26 -2.35 20.60
C GLU A 94 -2.63 -0.96 20.60
N LEU A 95 -1.30 -0.87 20.40
CA LEU A 95 -0.59 0.40 20.27
C LEU A 95 -1.17 1.26 19.14
N PHE A 96 -1.56 0.66 18.01
CA PHE A 96 -2.18 1.38 16.91
C PHE A 96 -3.51 2.00 17.32
N LYS A 97 -4.36 1.29 18.07
CA LYS A 97 -5.61 1.83 18.60
C LYS A 97 -5.35 3.00 19.57
N GLU A 98 -4.33 2.91 20.41
CA GLU A 98 -3.94 4.00 21.31
C GLU A 98 -3.48 5.24 20.54
N VAL A 99 -2.67 5.06 19.49
CA VAL A 99 -2.21 6.16 18.60
C VAL A 99 -3.39 6.84 17.94
N LEU A 100 -4.34 6.08 17.38
CA LEU A 100 -5.55 6.63 16.77
C LEU A 100 -6.37 7.44 17.79
N LYS A 101 -6.57 6.90 19.00
CA LYS A 101 -7.33 7.58 20.06
C LYS A 101 -6.64 8.84 20.58
N LYS A 102 -5.33 8.78 20.81
CA LYS A 102 -4.54 9.86 21.42
C LYS A 102 -4.35 11.04 20.48
N TYR A 103 -4.06 10.77 19.21
CA TYR A 103 -3.69 11.80 18.23
C TYR A 103 -4.79 12.09 17.22
N ASN A 104 -5.94 11.43 17.33
CA ASN A 104 -7.08 11.54 16.43
C ASN A 104 -6.64 11.46 14.97
N ARG A 105 -5.99 10.36 14.55
CA ARG A 105 -5.45 10.20 13.19
C ARG A 105 -6.39 9.43 12.29
N ILE A 106 -6.29 9.69 10.99
CA ILE A 106 -7.00 8.91 9.98
C ILE A 106 -6.24 7.61 9.73
N SER A 107 -6.91 6.48 9.95
CA SER A 107 -6.34 5.17 9.69
C SER A 107 -6.31 4.86 8.19
N ILE A 108 -5.12 4.61 7.64
CA ILE A 108 -4.97 4.15 6.26
C ILE A 108 -4.60 2.66 6.24
N HIS A 109 -5.61 1.82 6.07
CA HIS A 109 -5.44 0.37 6.06
C HIS A 109 -4.62 -0.11 4.85
N PRO A 110 -3.68 -1.06 5.00
CA PRO A 110 -2.78 -1.50 3.92
C PRO A 110 -3.42 -2.18 2.70
N TYR A 111 -4.71 -2.51 2.75
CA TYR A 111 -5.42 -3.21 1.68
C TYR A 111 -6.94 -3.07 1.78
N ASP A 112 -7.52 -3.14 2.99
CA ASP A 112 -8.94 -2.90 3.24
C ASP A 112 -9.30 -1.40 3.29
N ASN A 113 -9.03 -0.71 2.20
CA ASN A 113 -9.32 0.71 2.03
C ASN A 113 -9.54 0.99 0.54
N TYR A 114 -10.69 1.56 0.18
CA TYR A 114 -11.08 1.76 -1.22
C TYR A 114 -10.06 2.60 -2.00
N SER A 115 -9.52 3.66 -1.42
CA SER A 115 -8.49 4.48 -2.07
C SER A 115 -7.19 3.70 -2.27
N VAL A 116 -6.80 2.86 -1.31
CA VAL A 116 -5.64 1.99 -1.47
C VAL A 116 -5.87 0.98 -2.59
N ILE A 117 -7.03 0.31 -2.63
CA ILE A 117 -7.42 -0.65 -3.67
C ILE A 117 -7.38 0.00 -5.05
N ALA A 118 -8.04 1.16 -5.19
CA ALA A 118 -8.08 1.91 -6.44
C ALA A 118 -6.67 2.29 -6.93
N GLY A 119 -5.81 2.76 -6.03
CA GLY A 119 -4.43 3.06 -6.38
C GLY A 119 -3.65 1.83 -6.86
N GLN A 120 -3.83 0.65 -6.25
CA GLN A 120 -3.19 -0.56 -6.76
C GLN A 120 -3.71 -0.97 -8.15
N GLY A 121 -4.97 -0.65 -8.46
CA GLY A 121 -5.58 -0.91 -9.76
C GLY A 121 -4.91 -0.18 -10.92
N THR A 122 -4.15 0.88 -10.67
CA THR A 122 -3.34 1.55 -11.71
C THR A 122 -2.34 0.61 -12.38
N ILE A 123 -1.93 -0.48 -11.71
CA ILE A 123 -1.13 -1.54 -12.34
C ILE A 123 -1.88 -2.20 -13.49
N GLY A 124 -3.18 -2.48 -13.31
CA GLY A 124 -4.02 -3.05 -14.36
C GLY A 124 -4.17 -2.11 -15.55
N LEU A 125 -4.32 -0.80 -15.29
CA LEU A 125 -4.35 0.23 -16.34
C LEU A 125 -3.05 0.22 -17.15
N GLU A 126 -1.90 0.28 -16.48
CA GLU A 126 -0.61 0.25 -17.17
C GLU A 126 -0.37 -1.04 -17.94
N ILE A 127 -0.89 -2.19 -17.47
CA ILE A 127 -0.79 -3.44 -18.23
C ILE A 127 -1.60 -3.35 -19.52
N CYS A 128 -2.83 -2.84 -19.48
CA CYS A 128 -3.65 -2.63 -20.68
C CYS A 128 -3.02 -1.63 -21.66
N ASP A 129 -2.30 -0.62 -21.16
CA ASP A 129 -1.60 0.35 -22.02
C ASP A 129 -0.31 -0.22 -22.64
N GLN A 130 0.30 -1.22 -22.00
CA GLN A 130 1.61 -1.78 -22.40
C GLN A 130 1.51 -3.05 -23.23
N LEU A 131 0.40 -3.78 -23.14
CA LEU A 131 0.18 -5.05 -23.81
C LEU A 131 -1.20 -5.05 -24.50
N ASP A 132 -1.20 -5.33 -25.80
CA ASP A 132 -2.43 -5.39 -26.61
C ASP A 132 -3.34 -6.58 -26.21
N ASP A 133 -2.74 -7.71 -25.80
CA ASP A 133 -3.46 -8.91 -25.38
C ASP A 133 -2.63 -9.74 -24.39
N PHE A 134 -3.30 -10.52 -23.54
CA PHE A 134 -2.72 -11.51 -22.64
C PHE A 134 -3.76 -12.55 -22.20
N ASP A 135 -3.33 -13.80 -22.01
CA ASP A 135 -4.22 -14.88 -21.58
C ASP A 135 -4.54 -14.84 -20.07
N ALA A 136 -3.52 -14.52 -19.27
CA ALA A 136 -3.59 -14.56 -17.82
C ALA A 136 -2.62 -13.59 -17.16
N ILE A 137 -3.01 -13.08 -15.99
CA ILE A 137 -2.13 -12.34 -15.07
C ILE A 137 -2.03 -13.12 -13.77
N VAL A 138 -0.81 -13.19 -13.25
CA VAL A 138 -0.50 -13.82 -11.97
C VAL A 138 -0.25 -12.73 -10.93
N VAL A 139 -1.03 -12.72 -9.85
CA VAL A 139 -0.91 -11.71 -8.80
C VAL A 139 -0.73 -12.37 -7.43
N PRO A 140 0.24 -11.93 -6.60
CA PRO A 140 0.39 -12.40 -5.24
C PRO A 140 -0.73 -11.87 -4.34
N ILE A 141 -1.25 -12.74 -3.47
CA ILE A 141 -2.28 -12.36 -2.49
C ILE A 141 -1.72 -12.40 -1.07
N GLY A 142 -1.80 -11.25 -0.39
CA GLY A 142 -1.82 -11.14 1.07
C GLY A 142 -3.23 -10.80 1.54
N GLY A 143 -3.46 -9.55 1.93
CA GLY A 143 -4.81 -9.06 2.30
C GLY A 143 -5.75 -8.71 1.13
N GLY A 144 -5.43 -9.09 -0.11
CA GLY A 144 -6.35 -8.94 -1.25
C GLY A 144 -6.42 -7.56 -1.94
N GLY A 145 -5.84 -6.49 -1.38
CA GLY A 145 -5.96 -5.15 -1.97
C GLY A 145 -5.35 -4.99 -3.38
N LEU A 146 -4.22 -5.66 -3.64
CA LEU A 146 -3.54 -5.63 -4.96
C LEU A 146 -4.38 -6.31 -6.05
N ILE A 147 -4.74 -7.58 -5.82
CA ILE A 147 -5.57 -8.35 -6.76
C ILE A 147 -6.91 -7.67 -6.99
N SER A 148 -7.54 -7.13 -5.95
CA SER A 148 -8.84 -6.45 -6.08
C SER A 148 -8.74 -5.24 -7.00
N GLY A 149 -7.74 -4.38 -6.79
CA GLY A 149 -7.52 -3.20 -7.63
C GLY A 149 -7.27 -3.58 -9.09
N ILE A 150 -6.35 -4.53 -9.32
CA ILE A 150 -6.03 -5.01 -10.67
C ILE A 150 -7.28 -5.63 -11.33
N SER A 151 -8.04 -6.45 -10.59
CA SER A 151 -9.25 -7.09 -11.10
C SER A 151 -10.29 -6.07 -11.55
N ILE A 152 -10.52 -5.03 -10.74
CA ILE A 152 -11.47 -3.96 -11.05
C ILE A 152 -11.05 -3.22 -12.32
N ALA A 153 -9.78 -2.81 -12.41
CA ALA A 153 -9.25 -2.11 -13.58
C ALA A 153 -9.39 -2.95 -14.85
N LEU A 154 -8.95 -4.21 -14.80
CA LEU A 154 -8.99 -5.10 -15.96
C LEU A 154 -10.41 -5.46 -16.37
N LYS A 155 -11.32 -5.77 -15.43
CA LYS A 155 -12.71 -6.12 -15.77
C LYS A 155 -13.52 -4.92 -16.21
N GLY A 156 -13.18 -3.72 -15.75
CA GLY A 156 -13.79 -2.47 -16.19
C GLY A 156 -13.41 -2.09 -17.63
N LEU A 157 -12.20 -2.46 -18.06
CA LEU A 157 -11.69 -2.12 -19.40
C LEU A 157 -11.82 -3.26 -20.41
N VAL A 158 -11.68 -4.51 -19.97
CA VAL A 158 -11.61 -5.67 -20.86
C VAL A 158 -12.34 -6.90 -20.31
N LEU A 159 -13.34 -7.37 -21.07
CA LEU A 159 -14.21 -8.47 -20.65
C LEU A 159 -13.63 -9.87 -20.90
N LYS A 160 -12.60 -10.01 -21.75
CA LYS A 160 -12.15 -11.31 -22.27
C LYS A 160 -11.10 -12.05 -21.44
N HIS A 161 -10.32 -11.37 -20.60
CA HIS A 161 -9.16 -11.99 -19.96
C HIS A 161 -9.48 -12.75 -18.67
N ARG A 162 -8.61 -13.73 -18.36
CA ARG A 162 -8.64 -14.54 -17.14
C ARG A 162 -7.61 -14.01 -16.14
N LEU A 163 -7.93 -14.12 -14.85
CA LEU A 163 -7.04 -13.69 -13.76
C LEU A 163 -6.67 -14.90 -12.92
N LEU A 164 -5.38 -15.17 -12.79
CA LEU A 164 -4.86 -16.27 -11.99
C LEU A 164 -4.30 -15.74 -10.68
N VAL A 165 -4.75 -16.35 -9.60
CA VAL A 165 -4.43 -15.96 -8.23
C VAL A 165 -3.39 -16.91 -7.68
N LEU A 166 -2.26 -16.39 -7.21
CA LEU A 166 -1.31 -17.15 -6.42
C LEU A 166 -1.35 -16.67 -4.98
N ASN A 167 -1.79 -17.56 -4.09
CA ASN A 167 -1.65 -17.38 -2.66
C ASN A 167 -0.34 -18.06 -2.24
N GLN A 168 0.59 -17.31 -1.66
CA GLN A 168 1.70 -17.93 -0.95
C GLN A 168 1.15 -18.47 0.37
N LYS A 169 0.95 -19.79 0.47
CA LYS A 169 1.07 -20.44 1.76
C LYS A 169 2.53 -20.24 2.20
N MET A 170 2.77 -19.24 3.03
CA MET A 170 3.97 -19.16 3.87
C MET A 170 3.74 -20.00 5.11
#